data_AF-A0A7C6T328-F1
#
_entry.id   AF-A0A7C6T328-F1
#
_cell.length_a   1.000
_cell.length_b   1.000
_cell.length_c   1.000
_cell.angle_alpha   90.00
_cell.angle_beta   90.00
_cell.angle_gamma   90.00
#
_symmetry.space_group_name_H-M   'P 1'
#
loop_
_entity.id
_entity.type
_entity.pdbx_description
1 polymer ?
#
loop_
_entity_poly.entity_id
_entity_poly.type
_entity_poly.pdbx_seq_one_letter_code
_entity_poly.pdbx_strand_id
1 'polypeptide(L)'
;MDQSRVKGRIPELDFLRGLALILMMFHHTIADLYDIYSRQFVAFQHSFWFYELGRPIVLTVFLTVSGTSSRFSRNSMKRGIRMVLFSIAATALTIFVDGFAKTGIIYFNVIHVVALSTVLYALFEKLAIKKQWIPDRRSEDENRDYKPHLFAGFLIVTGVFLVFLGPLTAPLIPD
;
A
#
# COMPACT_ATOMS: atom_id res chain seq x y z
N MET A 1 -24.10 -19.27 23.15
CA MET A 1 -22.79 -19.10 22.49
C MET A 1 -22.50 -17.62 22.45
N ASP A 2 -21.55 -17.20 23.28
CA ASP A 2 -21.19 -15.82 23.57
C ASP A 2 -20.46 -15.18 22.39
N GLN A 3 -21.15 -14.30 21.66
CA GLN A 3 -20.56 -13.47 20.60
C GLN A 3 -19.93 -12.24 21.27
N SER A 4 -18.80 -12.49 21.93
CA SER A 4 -17.99 -11.43 22.52
C SER A 4 -17.60 -10.41 21.44
N ARG A 5 -18.02 -9.16 21.65
CA ARG A 5 -17.77 -8.00 20.78
C ARG A 5 -16.28 -7.66 20.78
N VAL A 6 -15.47 -8.41 20.03
CA VAL A 6 -14.11 -7.98 19.68
C VAL A 6 -14.25 -6.84 18.68
N LYS A 7 -13.90 -5.62 19.11
CA LYS A 7 -13.84 -4.41 18.29
C LYS A 7 -12.98 -4.69 17.04
N GLY A 8 -13.67 -4.96 15.93
CA GLY A 8 -13.26 -5.94 14.92
C GLY A 8 -12.03 -5.57 14.09
N ARG A 9 -10.99 -6.40 14.20
CA ARG A 9 -10.04 -6.62 13.10
C ARG A 9 -10.67 -7.69 12.21
N ILE A 10 -10.72 -7.44 10.90
CA ILE A 10 -11.24 -8.40 9.92
C ILE A 10 -10.06 -9.29 9.50
N PRO A 11 -9.97 -10.54 10.00
CA PRO A 11 -8.80 -11.40 9.76
C PRO A 11 -8.58 -11.71 8.27
N GLU A 12 -9.65 -11.77 7.47
CA GLU A 12 -9.59 -12.00 6.03
C GLU A 12 -8.86 -10.86 5.31
N LEU A 13 -9.05 -9.63 5.78
CA LEU A 13 -8.42 -8.43 5.23
C LEU A 13 -6.92 -8.41 5.57
N ASP A 14 -6.56 -8.79 6.79
CA ASP A 14 -5.16 -8.92 7.20
C ASP A 14 -4.46 -10.08 6.44
N PHE A 15 -5.16 -11.19 6.18
CA PHE A 15 -4.66 -12.30 5.35
C PHE A 15 -4.42 -11.87 3.91
N LEU A 16 -5.40 -11.21 3.27
CA LEU A 16 -5.29 -10.74 1.90
C LEU A 16 -4.15 -9.73 1.73
N ARG A 17 -3.89 -8.92 2.76
CA ARG A 17 -2.75 -8.01 2.79
C ARG A 17 -1.42 -8.76 2.78
N GLY A 18 -1.31 -9.78 3.63
CA GLY A 18 -0.12 -10.63 3.70
C GLY A 18 0.13 -11.34 2.38
N LEU A 19 -0.93 -11.90 1.77
CA LEU A 19 -0.86 -12.55 0.47
C LEU A 19 -0.38 -11.59 -0.63
N ALA A 20 -0.94 -10.37 -0.68
CA ALA A 20 -0.55 -9.37 -1.67
C ALA A 20 0.92 -8.93 -1.52
N LEU A 21 1.43 -8.82 -0.28
CA LEU A 21 2.84 -8.55 -0.01
C LEU A 21 3.76 -9.69 -0.48
N ILE A 22 3.37 -10.93 -0.22
CA ILE A 22 4.13 -12.10 -0.68
C ILE A 22 4.22 -12.12 -2.21
N LEU A 23 3.09 -11.90 -2.90
CA LEU A 23 3.04 -11.83 -4.36
C LEU A 23 3.91 -10.69 -4.93
N MET A 24 3.92 -9.52 -4.30
CA MET A 24 4.82 -8.42 -4.68
C MET A 24 6.30 -8.79 -4.51
N MET A 25 6.66 -9.46 -3.41
CA MET A 25 8.03 -9.92 -3.17
C MET A 25 8.46 -10.96 -4.22
N PHE A 26 7.58 -11.91 -4.57
CA PHE A 26 7.82 -12.86 -5.66
C PHE A 26 8.03 -12.17 -6.99
N HIS A 27 7.16 -11.23 -7.36
CA HIS A 27 7.30 -10.44 -8.59
C HIS A 27 8.66 -9.73 -8.66
N HIS A 28 9.08 -9.07 -7.58
CA HIS A 28 10.39 -8.40 -7.54
C HIS A 28 11.56 -9.39 -7.58
N THR A 29 11.45 -10.54 -6.92
CA THR A 29 12.51 -11.57 -6.95
C THR A 29 12.68 -12.14 -8.37
N ILE A 30 11.58 -12.34 -9.09
CA ILE A 30 11.54 -12.78 -10.49
C ILE A 30 12.17 -11.72 -11.41
N ALA A 31 11.88 -10.44 -11.18
CA ALA A 31 12.49 -9.32 -11.89
C ALA A 31 14.01 -9.26 -11.65
N ASP A 32 14.44 -9.30 -10.39
CA ASP A 32 15.86 -9.30 -10.02
C ASP A 32 16.60 -10.51 -10.63
N LEU A 33 15.97 -11.69 -10.70
CA LEU A 33 16.58 -12.88 -11.30
C LEU A 33 16.78 -12.76 -12.82
N TYR A 34 15.97 -11.96 -13.49
CA TYR A 34 16.13 -11.69 -14.91
C TYR A 34 17.09 -10.52 -15.15
N ASP A 35 16.91 -9.40 -14.45
CA ASP A 35 17.70 -8.18 -14.65
C ASP A 35 19.16 -8.34 -14.17
N ILE A 36 19.36 -9.02 -13.03
CA ILE A 36 20.70 -9.19 -12.43
C ILE A 36 21.37 -10.49 -12.91
N TYR A 37 20.62 -11.58 -13.05
CA TYR A 37 21.18 -12.90 -13.38
C TYR A 37 20.91 -13.36 -14.83
N SER A 38 20.27 -12.52 -15.66
CA SER A 38 20.03 -12.75 -17.09
C SER A 38 19.35 -14.10 -17.39
N ARG A 39 18.52 -14.59 -16.47
CA ARG A 39 17.91 -15.92 -16.57
C ARG A 39 16.69 -15.89 -17.50
N GLN A 40 16.89 -16.35 -18.74
CA GLN A 40 15.88 -16.33 -19.80
C GLN A 40 14.62 -17.18 -19.51
N PHE A 41 14.67 -18.15 -18.58
CA PHE A 41 13.49 -18.93 -18.20
C PHE A 41 12.42 -18.09 -17.49
N VAL A 42 12.77 -16.88 -17.03
CA VAL A 42 11.88 -15.94 -16.33
C VAL A 42 11.32 -14.86 -17.28
N ALA A 43 11.66 -14.91 -18.58
CA ALA A 43 11.25 -13.90 -19.56
C ALA A 43 9.72 -13.74 -19.70
N PHE A 44 8.93 -14.73 -19.25
CA PHE A 44 7.46 -14.66 -19.20
C PHE A 44 6.95 -13.46 -18.39
N GLN A 45 7.74 -12.90 -17.47
CA GLN A 45 7.34 -11.73 -16.69
C GLN A 45 7.13 -10.45 -17.53
N HIS A 46 7.80 -10.35 -18.69
CA HIS A 46 7.60 -9.25 -19.63
C HIS A 46 6.43 -9.48 -20.58
N SER A 47 5.76 -10.63 -20.48
CA SER A 47 4.55 -10.87 -21.26
C SER A 47 3.46 -9.90 -20.81
N PHE A 48 2.71 -9.37 -21.77
CA PHE A 48 1.62 -8.42 -21.53
C PHE A 48 0.67 -8.86 -20.40
N TRP A 49 0.27 -10.14 -20.39
CA TRP A 49 -0.59 -10.72 -19.35
C TRP A 49 -0.02 -10.66 -17.94
N PHE A 50 1.30 -10.74 -17.77
CA PHE A 50 1.92 -10.71 -16.44
C PHE A 50 2.23 -9.28 -16.01
N TYR A 51 2.80 -8.48 -16.91
CA TYR A 51 3.24 -7.12 -16.63
C TYR A 51 2.08 -6.11 -16.52
N GLU A 52 1.16 -6.12 -17.48
CA GLU A 52 0.07 -5.13 -17.58
C GLU A 52 -1.20 -5.55 -16.86
N LEU A 53 -1.36 -6.83 -16.52
CA LEU A 53 -2.54 -7.32 -15.82
C LEU A 53 -2.20 -7.79 -14.40
N GLY A 54 -1.21 -8.67 -14.25
CA GLY A 54 -0.82 -9.21 -12.95
C GLY A 54 -0.33 -8.15 -11.97
N ARG A 55 0.59 -7.29 -12.41
CA ARG A 55 1.20 -6.25 -11.58
C ARG A 55 0.19 -5.22 -11.03
N PRO A 56 -0.67 -4.57 -11.86
CA PRO A 56 -1.64 -3.61 -11.34
C PRO A 56 -2.75 -4.25 -10.50
N ILE A 57 -3.14 -5.50 -10.76
CA ILE A 57 -4.11 -6.21 -9.92
C ILE A 57 -3.57 -6.38 -8.50
N VAL A 58 -2.36 -6.93 -8.36
CA VAL A 58 -1.75 -7.16 -7.05
C VAL A 58 -1.50 -5.83 -6.34
N LEU A 59 -1.05 -4.81 -7.06
CA LEU A 59 -0.87 -3.46 -6.52
C LEU A 59 -2.19 -2.85 -6.02
N THR A 60 -3.27 -2.99 -6.80
CA THR A 60 -4.61 -2.49 -6.46
C THR A 60 -5.15 -3.18 -5.21
N VAL A 61 -5.04 -4.50 -5.13
CA VAL A 61 -5.44 -5.27 -3.95
C VAL A 61 -4.61 -4.82 -2.74
N PHE A 62 -3.29 -4.72 -2.89
CA PHE A 62 -2.40 -4.30 -1.83
C PHE A 62 -2.72 -2.89 -1.29
N LEU A 63 -2.93 -1.92 -2.17
CA LEU A 63 -3.26 -0.54 -1.80
C LEU A 63 -4.65 -0.44 -1.16
N THR A 64 -5.64 -1.11 -1.73
CA THR A 64 -7.03 -1.11 -1.23
C THR A 64 -7.10 -1.72 0.17
N VAL A 65 -6.46 -2.86 0.37
CA VAL A 65 -6.42 -3.56 1.65
C VAL A 65 -5.57 -2.79 2.68
N SER A 66 -4.45 -2.20 2.26
CA SER A 66 -3.61 -1.38 3.15
C SER A 66 -4.31 -0.09 3.58
N GLY A 67 -5.08 0.55 2.70
CA GLY A 67 -5.87 1.74 3.00
C GLY A 67 -7.03 1.44 3.95
N THR A 68 -7.78 0.38 3.68
CA THR A 68 -8.89 -0.06 4.55
C THR A 68 -8.41 -0.50 5.94
N SER A 69 -7.30 -1.25 6.04
CA SER A 69 -6.67 -1.63 7.31
C SER A 69 -6.23 -0.41 8.15
N SER A 70 -5.79 0.67 7.50
CA SER A 70 -5.34 1.89 8.20
C SER A 70 -6.47 2.58 8.97
N ARG A 71 -7.73 2.45 8.52
CA ARG A 71 -8.92 2.99 9.21
C ARG A 71 -9.27 2.24 10.51
N PHE A 72 -8.86 0.98 10.64
CA PHE A 72 -9.11 0.17 11.84
C PHE A 72 -8.02 0.34 12.92
N SER A 73 -6.93 1.07 12.62
CA SER A 73 -5.81 1.22 13.52
C SER A 73 -6.01 2.36 14.51
N ARG A 74 -6.20 2.02 15.80
CA ARG A 74 -6.35 2.95 16.94
C ARG A 74 -5.15 3.89 17.15
N ASN A 75 -4.01 3.62 16.50
CA ASN A 75 -2.77 4.39 16.62
C ASN A 75 -2.01 4.51 15.27
N SER A 76 -2.73 4.94 14.23
CA SER A 76 -2.25 5.20 12.86
C SER A 76 -0.95 6.02 12.83
N MET A 77 -0.80 7.03 13.68
CA MET A 77 0.40 7.88 13.75
C MET A 77 1.67 7.13 14.20
N LYS A 78 1.63 6.36 15.31
CA LYS A 78 2.80 5.57 15.77
C LYS A 78 3.18 4.47 14.78
N ARG A 79 2.21 3.96 14.02
CA ARG A 79 2.47 2.98 12.95
C ARG A 79 3.12 3.66 11.74
N GLY A 80 2.61 4.82 11.31
CA GLY A 80 3.18 5.60 10.21
C GLY A 80 4.63 5.97 10.44
N ILE A 81 4.97 6.52 11.62
CA ILE A 81 6.35 6.90 11.96
C ILE A 81 7.30 5.69 11.92
N ARG A 82 6.88 4.54 12.46
CA ARG A 82 7.67 3.30 12.37
C ARG A 82 7.92 2.90 10.91
N MET A 83 6.91 2.99 10.05
CA MET A 83 7.07 2.66 8.63
C MET A 83 7.98 3.65 7.89
N VAL A 84 7.98 4.94 8.24
CA VAL A 84 8.93 5.92 7.69
C VAL A 84 10.37 5.59 8.10
N LEU A 85 10.59 5.21 9.36
CA LEU A 85 11.92 4.77 9.82
C LEU A 85 12.39 3.54 9.04
N PHE A 86 11.50 2.56 8.82
CA PHE A 86 11.82 1.40 8.00
C PHE A 86 12.08 1.76 6.53
N SER A 87 11.37 2.72 5.96
CA SER A 87 11.59 3.13 4.56
C SER A 87 12.96 3.78 4.40
N ILE A 88 13.34 4.67 5.31
CA ILE A 88 14.68 5.30 5.33
C ILE A 88 15.77 4.24 5.50
N ALA A 89 15.58 3.29 6.42
CA ALA A 89 16.51 2.20 6.62
C ALA A 89 16.65 1.33 5.36
N ALA A 90 15.55 1.10 4.61
CA ALA A 90 15.59 0.38 3.35
C ALA A 90 16.42 1.11 2.29
N THR A 91 16.26 2.43 2.13
CA THR A 91 17.11 3.22 1.22
C THR A 91 18.57 3.20 1.64
N ALA A 92 18.86 3.33 2.94
CA ALA A 92 20.22 3.25 3.46
C ALA A 92 20.86 1.88 3.18
N LEU A 93 20.09 0.80 3.35
CA LEU A 93 20.52 -0.55 3.01
C LEU A 93 20.81 -0.68 1.50
N THR A 94 19.98 -0.10 0.64
CA THR A 94 20.23 -0.12 -0.80
C THR A 94 21.52 0.63 -1.18
N ILE A 95 21.80 1.78 -0.56
CA ILE A 95 23.07 2.50 -0.76
C ILE A 95 24.26 1.65 -0.30
N PHE A 96 24.14 0.97 0.84
CA PHE A 96 25.19 0.10 1.34
C PHE A 96 25.46 -1.08 0.38
N VAL A 97 24.41 -1.74 -0.11
CA VAL A 97 24.53 -2.87 -1.05
C VAL A 97 25.09 -2.42 -2.40
N ASP A 98 24.67 -1.25 -2.91
CA ASP A 98 25.19 -0.69 -4.16
C ASP A 98 26.71 -0.47 -4.11
N GLY A 99 27.24 -0.09 -2.94
CA GLY A 99 28.69 0.02 -2.72
C GLY A 99 29.48 -1.27 -2.98
N PHE A 100 28.84 -2.45 -2.89
CA PHE A 100 29.45 -3.74 -3.18
C PHE A 100 29.05 -4.32 -4.54
N ALA A 101 27.79 -4.15 -4.94
CA ALA A 101 27.21 -4.85 -6.08
C ALA A 101 26.96 -3.98 -7.32
N LYS A 102 27.08 -2.64 -7.22
CA LYS A 102 26.79 -1.66 -8.28
C LYS A 102 25.44 -1.90 -8.99
N THR A 103 24.43 -2.30 -8.22
CA THR A 103 23.10 -2.65 -8.72
C THR A 103 22.16 -1.45 -8.88
N GLY A 104 22.58 -0.26 -8.47
CA GLY A 104 21.81 0.98 -8.52
C GLY A 104 21.13 1.34 -7.19
N ILE A 105 20.95 2.65 -6.97
CA ILE A 105 20.38 3.19 -5.73
C ILE A 105 18.88 3.44 -5.89
N ILE A 106 18.08 2.81 -5.01
CA ILE A 106 16.62 3.02 -4.95
C ILE A 106 16.35 4.15 -3.95
N TYR A 107 16.24 5.38 -4.44
CA TYR A 107 15.95 6.54 -3.60
C TYR A 107 14.52 6.55 -3.05
N PHE A 108 13.54 6.12 -3.85
CA PHE A 108 12.12 6.23 -3.50
C PHE A 108 11.33 4.99 -3.92
N ASN A 109 11.12 4.08 -2.97
CA ASN A 109 10.40 2.82 -3.17
C ASN A 109 8.92 2.91 -2.71
N VAL A 110 8.10 1.91 -3.06
CA VAL A 110 6.71 1.72 -2.63
C VAL A 110 6.53 1.85 -1.11
N ILE A 111 7.52 1.43 -0.31
CA ILE A 111 7.46 1.56 1.16
C ILE A 111 7.43 3.04 1.58
N HIS A 112 8.15 3.93 0.88
CA HIS A 112 8.10 5.38 1.15
C HIS A 112 6.71 5.93 0.89
N VAL A 113 6.10 5.56 -0.24
CA VAL A 113 4.74 6.00 -0.59
C VAL A 113 3.72 5.51 0.45
N VAL A 114 3.81 4.25 0.86
CA VAL A 114 2.91 3.67 1.88
C VAL A 114 3.14 4.30 3.26
N ALA A 115 4.40 4.55 3.64
CA ALA A 115 4.74 5.18 4.90
C ALA A 115 4.23 6.63 4.96
N LEU A 116 4.53 7.42 3.92
CA LEU A 116 4.11 8.82 3.81
C LEU A 116 2.59 8.95 3.75
N SER A 117 1.91 8.14 2.92
CA SER A 117 0.44 8.15 2.86
C SER A 117 -0.20 7.79 4.21
N THR A 118 0.39 6.86 4.97
CA THR A 118 -0.12 6.53 6.32
C THR A 118 0.07 7.69 7.31
N VAL A 119 1.21 8.38 7.26
CA VAL A 119 1.47 9.55 8.12
C VAL A 119 0.54 10.71 7.73
N LEU A 120 0.39 10.98 6.44
CA LEU A 120 -0.54 11.98 5.92
C LEU A 120 -1.97 11.68 6.34
N TYR A 121 -2.43 10.43 6.19
CA TYR A 121 -3.75 10.00 6.66
C TYR A 121 -3.94 10.28 8.15
N ALA A 122 -2.96 9.92 8.99
CA ALA A 122 -3.03 10.17 10.43
C ALA A 122 -3.02 11.67 10.78
N LEU A 123 -2.36 12.50 9.98
CA LEU A 123 -2.33 13.95 10.14
C LEU A 123 -3.67 14.58 9.73
N PHE A 124 -4.22 14.17 8.58
CA PHE A 124 -5.55 14.60 8.12
C PHE A 124 -6.65 14.18 9.09
N GLU A 125 -6.59 12.97 9.63
CA GLU A 125 -7.50 12.49 10.67
C GLU A 125 -7.46 13.40 11.90
N LYS A 126 -6.27 13.72 12.42
CA LYS A 126 -6.11 14.65 13.56
C LYS A 126 -6.61 16.06 13.24
N LEU A 127 -6.34 16.57 12.03
CA LEU A 127 -6.75 17.90 11.61
C LEU A 127 -8.27 18.01 11.46
N ALA A 128 -8.90 16.98 10.89
CA ALA A 128 -10.34 16.91 10.71
C ALA A 128 -11.09 16.84 12.04
N ILE A 129 -10.56 16.08 13.02
CA ILE A 129 -11.09 16.05 14.40
C ILE A 129 -10.94 17.43 15.06
N LYS A 130 -9.75 18.04 14.97
CA LYS A 130 -9.49 19.38 15.55
C LYS A 130 -10.44 20.44 14.99
N LYS A 131 -10.79 20.36 13.71
CA LYS A 131 -11.68 21.28 13.01
C LYS A 131 -13.17 20.90 13.13
N GLN A 132 -13.51 19.89 13.94
CA GLN A 132 -14.86 19.33 14.11
C GLN A 132 -15.57 18.91 12.79
N TRP A 133 -14.80 18.70 11.71
CA TRP A 133 -15.34 18.19 10.45
C TRP A 133 -15.79 16.73 10.55
N ILE A 134 -15.21 16.01 11.51
CA ILE A 134 -15.54 14.62 11.83
C ILE A 134 -15.61 14.54 13.36
N PRO A 135 -16.66 13.94 13.94
CA PRO A 135 -16.78 13.75 15.37
C PRO A 135 -15.64 12.88 15.88
N ASP A 136 -15.21 13.16 17.12
CA ASP A 136 -14.15 12.42 17.77
C ASP A 136 -14.60 10.98 18.01
N ARG A 137 -14.13 10.09 17.14
CA ARG A 137 -14.38 8.64 17.19
C ARG A 137 -13.87 7.99 18.48
N ARG A 138 -13.12 8.72 19.33
CA ARG A 138 -12.61 8.25 20.62
C ARG A 138 -13.66 8.30 21.73
N SER A 139 -14.74 9.08 21.61
CA SER A 139 -15.80 9.23 22.63
C SER A 139 -17.11 8.48 22.34
N GLU A 140 -17.32 7.95 21.12
CA GLU A 140 -18.61 7.38 20.70
C GLU A 140 -18.57 5.85 20.59
N ASP A 141 -18.57 5.13 21.72
CA ASP A 141 -18.68 3.66 21.73
C ASP A 141 -20.13 3.13 21.79
N GLU A 142 -21.18 3.98 21.62
CA GLU A 142 -22.56 3.52 21.85
C GLU A 142 -23.59 3.70 20.72
N ASN A 143 -23.45 4.62 19.75
CA ASN A 143 -24.51 4.79 18.75
C ASN A 143 -24.05 4.60 17.29
N ARG A 144 -24.52 3.51 16.69
CA ARG A 144 -24.27 3.14 15.29
C ARG A 144 -25.21 3.92 14.37
N ASP A 145 -24.83 5.11 13.93
CA ASP A 145 -25.26 5.58 12.61
C ASP A 145 -24.32 6.65 12.05
N TYR A 146 -23.12 6.23 11.66
CA TYR A 146 -22.22 7.06 10.86
C TYR A 146 -22.24 6.53 9.43
N LYS A 147 -22.54 7.39 8.43
CA LYS A 147 -22.46 7.06 6.99
C LYS A 147 -21.20 7.63 6.28
N PRO A 148 -19.96 7.26 6.67
CA PRO A 148 -18.72 7.64 5.98
C PRO A 148 -18.28 6.59 4.93
N HIS A 149 -19.16 5.71 4.47
CA HIS A 149 -18.84 4.61 3.55
C HIS A 149 -18.69 5.10 2.09
N LEU A 150 -19.39 6.17 1.71
CA LEU A 150 -19.37 6.72 0.34
C LEU A 150 -18.04 7.39 -0.02
N PHE A 151 -17.51 8.26 0.84
CA PHE A 151 -16.30 9.03 0.51
C PHE A 151 -15.05 8.14 0.40
N ALA A 152 -14.88 7.20 1.34
CA ALA A 152 -13.76 6.27 1.29
C ALA A 152 -13.89 5.26 0.13
N GLY A 153 -15.11 4.79 -0.14
CA GLY A 153 -15.38 3.93 -1.29
C GLY A 153 -15.08 4.63 -2.61
N PHE A 154 -15.51 5.89 -2.77
CA PHE A 154 -15.22 6.71 -3.93
C PHE A 154 -13.72 6.93 -4.15
N LEU A 155 -12.97 7.21 -3.08
CA LEU A 155 -11.52 7.40 -3.15
C LEU A 155 -10.79 6.11 -3.58
N ILE A 156 -11.23 4.95 -3.08
CA ILE A 156 -10.68 3.63 -3.46
C ILE A 156 -10.99 3.35 -4.92
N VAL A 157 -12.25 3.51 -5.36
CA VAL A 157 -12.66 3.26 -6.75
C VAL A 157 -11.91 4.18 -7.71
N THR A 158 -11.75 5.46 -7.36
CA THR A 158 -10.98 6.42 -8.15
C THR A 158 -9.50 6.04 -8.20
N GLY A 159 -8.91 5.63 -7.07
CA GLY A 159 -7.53 5.17 -7.01
C GLY A 159 -7.28 3.91 -7.83
N VAL A 160 -8.19 2.94 -7.78
CA VAL A 160 -8.15 1.73 -8.63
C VAL A 160 -8.19 2.14 -10.11
N PHE A 161 -9.14 3.00 -10.48
CA PHE A 161 -9.30 3.46 -11.86
C PHE A 161 -8.03 4.15 -12.39
N LEU A 162 -7.38 4.98 -11.58
CA LEU A 162 -6.10 5.64 -11.92
C LEU A 162 -4.96 4.63 -12.15
N VAL A 163 -4.88 3.57 -11.34
CA VAL A 163 -3.85 2.53 -11.50
C VAL A 163 -4.00 1.80 -12.84
N PHE A 164 -5.24 1.54 -13.28
CA PHE A 164 -5.51 0.94 -14.58
C PHE A 164 -5.42 1.92 -15.75
N LEU A 165 -5.56 3.23 -15.50
CA LEU A 165 -5.36 4.26 -16.52
C LEU A 165 -3.89 4.46 -16.89
N GLY A 166 -2.97 4.27 -15.95
CA GLY A 166 -1.53 4.45 -16.17
C GLY A 166 -1.02 3.72 -17.42
N PRO A 167 -1.21 2.39 -17.53
CA PRO A 167 -0.88 1.61 -18.72
C PRO A 167 -1.55 2.09 -20.02
N LEU A 168 -2.79 2.57 -19.93
CA LEU A 168 -3.55 3.07 -21.09
C LEU A 168 -3.06 4.44 -21.57
N THR A 169 -2.51 5.26 -20.68
CA THR A 169 -1.94 6.58 -21.00
C THR A 169 -0.46 6.55 -21.36
N ALA A 170 0.27 5.50 -20.97
CA ALA A 170 1.68 5.32 -21.29
C ALA A 170 1.99 5.44 -22.81
N PRO A 171 1.19 4.89 -23.75
CA PRO A 171 1.42 5.09 -25.18
C PRO A 171 1.00 6.48 -25.73
N LEU A 172 0.39 7.35 -24.90
CA LEU A 172 -0.08 8.69 -25.29
C LEU A 172 0.86 9.82 -24.83
N ILE A 173 1.86 9.52 -24.00
CA ILE A 173 2.86 10.48 -23.55
C ILE A 173 4.12 10.23 -24.40
N PRO A 174 4.49 11.14 -25.32
CA PRO A 174 5.75 11.02 -26.03
C PRO A 174 6.92 11.16 -25.05
N ASP A 175 7.93 10.31 -25.21
CA ASP A 175 9.17 10.26 -24.41
C ASP A 175 9.88 11.62 -24.30
#